data_AF-A0A6P5FZH3-F1
#
_entry.id   AF-A0A6P5FZH3-F1
#
_cell.length_a   1.000
_cell.length_b   1.000
_cell.length_c   1.000
_cell.angle_alpha   90.00
_cell.angle_beta   90.00
_cell.angle_gamma   90.00
#
_symmetry.space_group_name_H-M   'P 1'
#
loop_
_entity.id
_entity.type
_entity.pdbx_description
1 polymer ?
#
loop_
_entity_poly.entity_id
_entity_poly.type
_entity_poly.pdbx_seq_one_letter_code
_entity_poly.pdbx_strand_id
1 'polypeptide(L)'
;MKCFTSCYEDWVRKQEWDLTYLLAAASTSAAASAEQTAADAELRVVVEKSLRLYEEYAEQRCALAPADGPAFFCPAWCSAFENSVLWMGGCRPTLFIRLLYSLSGAALDARLHDFLNNGGDDGTDRLSAELLRGEKSMLGLSARQLGLVDELHGHTLREEGRLTAKMATVQEDVADRPLLSAARVHRKITSSSAAAAAAYAASSSSWGNDGDVAAAIKSCAEEMAGLLVEADRLRVATARALLTEILGPKQAVELLVAAKQLHLSIHKSSKQRDTDLCCGGGGGNVDGAVF
;
A
#
# COMPACT_ATOMS: atom_id res chain seq x y z
N MET A 1 6.95 7.29 -24.57
CA MET A 1 6.30 6.33 -23.65
C MET A 1 7.03 6.44 -22.32
N LYS A 2 6.35 6.76 -21.20
CA LYS A 2 7.01 6.79 -19.88
C LYS A 2 7.35 5.36 -19.47
N CYS A 3 8.56 5.10 -18.99
CA CYS A 3 8.91 3.81 -18.39
C CYS A 3 8.44 3.76 -16.93
N PHE A 4 8.33 2.56 -16.36
CA PHE A 4 7.82 2.36 -15.00
C PHE A 4 8.56 3.18 -13.92
N THR A 5 9.89 3.23 -14.00
CA THR A 5 10.73 4.02 -13.09
C THR A 5 10.37 5.50 -13.12
N SER A 6 10.27 6.10 -14.31
CA SER A 6 9.92 7.52 -14.45
C SER A 6 8.52 7.83 -13.92
N CYS A 7 7.57 6.90 -14.07
CA CYS A 7 6.22 7.03 -13.52
C CYS A 7 6.24 7.02 -11.98
N TYR A 8 7.02 6.12 -11.37
CA TYR A 8 7.17 6.07 -9.91
C TYR A 8 7.90 7.30 -9.34
N GLU A 9 8.97 7.75 -9.98
CA GLU A 9 9.69 8.96 -9.55
C GLU A 9 8.82 10.22 -9.66
N ASP A 10 8.04 10.34 -10.74
CA ASP A 10 7.03 11.40 -10.88
C ASP A 10 6.00 11.34 -9.75
N TRP A 11 5.55 10.14 -9.39
CA TRP A 11 4.62 9.92 -8.28
C TRP A 11 5.20 10.37 -6.94
N VAL A 12 6.43 9.95 -6.59
CA VAL A 12 7.09 10.34 -5.34
C VAL A 12 7.24 11.86 -5.25
N ARG A 13 7.70 12.52 -6.32
CA ARG A 13 7.80 13.99 -6.39
C ARG A 13 6.45 14.69 -6.19
N LYS A 14 5.38 14.16 -6.80
CA LYS A 14 4.02 14.66 -6.58
C LYS A 14 3.60 14.52 -5.11
N GLN A 15 3.98 13.45 -4.42
CA GLN A 15 3.68 13.27 -3.00
C GLN A 15 4.41 14.28 -2.10
N GLU A 16 5.67 14.59 -2.39
CA GLU A 16 6.45 15.60 -1.65
C GLU A 16 5.84 17.01 -1.79
N TRP A 17 5.51 17.38 -3.03
CA TRP A 17 4.87 18.66 -3.31
C TRP A 17 3.50 18.76 -2.63
N ASP A 18 2.68 17.72 -2.75
CA ASP A 18 1.33 17.69 -2.19
C ASP A 18 1.35 17.69 -0.66
N LEU A 19 2.33 17.05 -0.02
CA LEU A 19 2.52 17.15 1.43
C LEU A 19 2.76 18.60 1.86
N THR A 20 3.61 19.34 1.14
CA THR A 20 3.88 20.76 1.42
C THR A 20 2.60 21.59 1.25
N TYR A 21 1.84 21.31 0.20
CA TYR A 21 0.56 21.98 -0.08
C TYR A 21 -0.49 21.71 1.02
N LEU A 22 -0.64 20.46 1.45
CA LEU A 22 -1.55 20.06 2.52
C LEU A 22 -1.20 20.71 3.86
N LEU A 23 0.09 20.78 4.22
CA LEU A 23 0.55 21.43 5.44
C LEU A 23 0.25 22.93 5.45
N ALA A 24 0.44 23.60 4.30
CA ALA A 24 0.08 25.01 4.14
C ALA A 24 -1.44 25.21 4.29
N ALA A 25 -2.26 24.38 3.63
CA ALA A 25 -3.72 24.45 3.73
C ALA A 25 -4.21 24.22 5.17
N ALA A 26 -3.65 23.24 5.87
CA ALA A 26 -3.97 22.98 7.27
C ALA A 26 -3.64 24.17 8.19
N SER A 27 -2.51 24.83 7.94
CA SER A 27 -2.07 26.01 8.71
C SER A 27 -2.97 27.22 8.47
N THR A 28 -3.34 27.49 7.21
CA THR A 28 -4.26 28.58 6.84
C THR A 28 -5.65 28.36 7.45
N SER A 29 -6.17 27.13 7.38
CA SER A 29 -7.45 26.79 7.99
C SER A 29 -7.45 26.97 9.51
N ALA A 30 -6.34 26.68 10.19
CA ALA A 30 -6.22 26.89 11.63
C ALA A 30 -6.21 28.37 12.03
N ALA A 31 -5.74 29.26 11.15
CA ALA A 31 -5.67 30.71 11.39
C ALA A 31 -6.98 31.46 11.06
N ALA A 32 -7.89 30.86 10.29
CA ALA A 32 -9.14 31.48 9.90
C ALA A 32 -10.14 31.50 11.07
N SER A 33 -10.35 32.68 11.68
CA SER A 33 -11.20 32.86 12.87
C SER A 33 -12.67 33.23 12.59
N ALA A 34 -13.09 33.35 11.33
CA ALA A 34 -14.36 34.02 11.00
C ALA A 34 -15.39 33.24 10.17
N GLU A 35 -15.05 32.13 9.48
CA GLU A 35 -16.06 31.39 8.70
C GLU A 35 -15.68 29.91 8.46
N GLN A 36 -16.10 29.03 9.39
CA GLN A 36 -15.80 27.58 9.35
C GLN A 36 -16.24 26.93 8.03
N THR A 37 -17.36 27.37 7.44
CA THR A 37 -17.91 26.82 6.20
C THR A 37 -17.03 27.09 4.98
N ALA A 38 -16.42 28.29 4.90
CA ALA A 38 -15.53 28.65 3.79
C ALA A 38 -14.20 27.90 3.89
N ALA A 39 -13.63 27.81 5.10
CA ALA A 39 -12.42 27.03 5.36
C ALA A 39 -12.64 25.53 5.05
N ASP A 40 -13.78 24.96 5.45
CA ASP A 40 -14.14 23.58 5.13
C ASP A 40 -14.31 23.34 3.62
N ALA A 41 -14.85 24.32 2.87
CA ALA A 41 -14.96 24.23 1.43
C ALA A 41 -13.59 24.24 0.75
N GLU A 42 -12.67 25.09 1.20
CA GLU A 42 -11.29 25.11 0.70
C GLU A 42 -10.57 23.79 0.99
N LEU A 43 -10.68 23.25 2.20
CA LEU A 43 -10.08 21.96 2.55
C LEU A 43 -10.65 20.81 1.71
N ARG A 44 -11.96 20.81 1.38
CA ARG A 44 -12.53 19.82 0.44
C ARG A 44 -11.85 19.89 -0.93
N VAL A 45 -11.61 21.09 -1.45
CA VAL A 45 -10.90 21.26 -2.73
C VAL A 45 -9.48 20.70 -2.65
N VAL A 46 -8.79 20.92 -1.53
CA VAL A 46 -7.44 20.37 -1.29
C VAL A 46 -7.46 18.84 -1.23
N VAL A 47 -8.42 18.24 -0.51
CA VAL A 47 -8.60 16.79 -0.43
C VAL A 47 -8.85 16.17 -1.80
N GLU A 48 -9.78 16.75 -2.57
CA GLU A 48 -10.08 16.28 -3.94
C GLU A 48 -8.85 16.34 -4.86
N LYS A 49 -8.06 17.42 -4.77
CA LYS A 49 -6.80 17.52 -5.54
C LYS A 49 -5.82 16.42 -5.15
N SER A 50 -5.66 16.16 -3.85
CA SER A 50 -4.76 15.10 -3.36
C SER A 50 -5.22 13.72 -3.82
N LEU A 51 -6.53 13.44 -3.74
CA LEU A 51 -7.12 12.18 -4.20
C LEU A 51 -6.91 11.97 -5.71
N ARG A 52 -7.07 13.01 -6.54
CA ARG A 52 -6.79 12.94 -7.98
C ARG A 52 -5.36 12.52 -8.29
N LEU A 53 -4.38 12.88 -7.45
CA LEU A 53 -3.00 12.40 -7.66
C LEU A 53 -2.91 10.86 -7.55
N TYR A 54 -3.63 10.25 -6.61
CA TYR A 54 -3.69 8.79 -6.47
C TYR A 54 -4.40 8.14 -7.68
N GLU A 55 -5.48 8.76 -8.15
CA GLU A 55 -6.21 8.31 -9.35
C GLU A 55 -5.34 8.35 -10.60
N GLU A 56 -4.68 9.47 -10.86
CA GLU A 56 -3.75 9.62 -11.99
C GLU A 56 -2.63 8.58 -11.93
N TYR A 57 -2.11 8.27 -10.74
CA TYR A 57 -1.08 7.26 -10.58
C TYR A 57 -1.60 5.85 -10.85
N ALA A 58 -2.80 5.51 -10.35
CA ALA A 58 -3.46 4.25 -10.64
C ALA A 58 -3.76 4.09 -12.14
N GLU A 59 -4.20 5.15 -12.82
CA GLU A 59 -4.45 5.17 -14.27
C GLU A 59 -3.16 4.93 -15.06
N GLN A 60 -2.06 5.59 -14.69
CA GLN A 60 -0.76 5.37 -15.32
C GLN A 60 -0.28 3.93 -15.13
N ARG A 61 -0.42 3.37 -13.92
CA ARG A 61 -0.09 1.97 -13.65
C ARG A 61 -0.95 1.03 -14.48
N CYS A 62 -2.26 1.27 -14.56
CA CYS A 62 -3.17 0.49 -15.39
C CYS A 62 -2.79 0.53 -16.88
N ALA A 63 -2.36 1.69 -17.39
CA ALA A 63 -1.92 1.83 -18.78
C ALA A 63 -0.60 1.10 -19.07
N LEU A 64 0.27 0.99 -18.07
CA LEU A 64 1.59 0.35 -18.19
C LEU A 64 1.56 -1.16 -17.84
N ALA A 65 0.59 -1.62 -17.06
CA ALA A 65 0.48 -3.00 -16.59
C ALA A 65 0.54 -4.07 -17.71
N PRO A 66 -0.10 -3.88 -18.88
CA PRO A 66 -0.04 -4.88 -19.95
C PRO A 66 1.36 -5.06 -20.56
N ALA A 67 2.27 -4.10 -20.38
CA ALA A 67 3.62 -4.21 -20.91
C ALA A 67 4.48 -5.19 -20.08
N ASP A 68 4.35 -5.16 -18.75
CA ASP A 68 5.04 -6.05 -17.81
C ASP A 68 4.37 -5.98 -16.42
N GLY A 69 3.38 -6.84 -16.18
CA GLY A 69 2.67 -6.92 -14.90
C GLY A 69 3.59 -7.26 -13.73
N PRO A 70 4.42 -8.32 -13.81
CA PRO A 70 5.34 -8.73 -12.75
C PRO A 70 6.31 -7.64 -12.29
N ALA A 71 6.73 -6.73 -13.17
CA ALA A 71 7.60 -5.62 -12.80
C ALA A 71 7.02 -4.72 -11.70
N PHE A 72 5.70 -4.68 -11.50
CA PHE A 72 5.11 -3.93 -10.38
C PHE A 72 5.10 -4.70 -9.06
N PHE A 73 5.25 -6.02 -9.07
CA PHE A 73 5.25 -6.84 -7.86
C PHE A 73 6.65 -6.97 -7.26
N CYS A 74 7.69 -6.79 -8.07
CA CYS A 74 9.08 -6.67 -7.63
C CYS A 74 9.77 -5.51 -8.38
N PRO A 75 9.36 -4.26 -8.13
CA PRO A 75 9.89 -3.10 -8.83
C PRO A 75 11.38 -2.89 -8.56
N ALA A 76 12.16 -2.85 -9.64
CA ALA A 76 13.59 -2.55 -9.60
C ALA A 76 13.90 -1.11 -9.13
N TRP A 77 12.89 -0.23 -9.11
CA TRP A 77 12.98 1.15 -8.65
C TRP A 77 12.65 1.33 -7.15
N CYS A 78 12.30 0.24 -6.45
CA CYS A 78 12.09 0.22 -5.01
C CYS A 78 13.27 -0.44 -4.30
N SER A 79 13.53 0.02 -3.07
CA SER A 79 14.46 -0.63 -2.14
C SER A 79 14.01 -2.05 -1.79
N ALA A 80 14.94 -2.88 -1.29
CA ALA A 80 14.62 -4.23 -0.84
C ALA A 80 13.57 -4.25 0.28
N PHE A 81 13.56 -3.24 1.16
CA PHE A 81 12.56 -3.10 2.21
C PHE A 81 11.18 -2.74 1.66
N GLU A 82 11.11 -1.77 0.74
CA GLU A 82 9.84 -1.41 0.10
C GLU A 82 9.24 -2.63 -0.61
N ASN A 83 10.06 -3.36 -1.38
CA ASN A 83 9.64 -4.59 -2.04
C ASN A 83 9.09 -5.65 -1.07
N SER A 84 9.66 -5.78 0.13
CA SER A 84 9.21 -6.80 1.10
C SER A 84 7.87 -6.46 1.76
N VAL A 85 7.38 -5.22 1.65
CA VAL A 85 6.11 -4.78 2.24
C VAL A 85 5.02 -4.47 1.20
N LEU A 86 5.29 -4.70 -0.09
CA LEU A 86 4.28 -4.56 -1.14
C LEU A 86 3.22 -5.65 -1.05
N TRP A 87 2.00 -5.29 -1.39
CA TRP A 87 0.88 -6.19 -1.64
C TRP A 87 0.31 -5.85 -3.01
N MET A 88 0.29 -6.77 -3.98
CA MET A 88 -0.21 -6.49 -5.33
C MET A 88 0.33 -5.18 -5.94
N GLY A 89 1.66 -5.04 -5.92
CA GLY A 89 2.41 -3.91 -6.47
C GLY A 89 2.18 -2.53 -5.84
N GLY A 90 1.63 -2.47 -4.63
CA GLY A 90 1.48 -1.22 -3.87
C GLY A 90 1.22 -1.48 -2.40
N CYS A 91 0.75 -0.46 -1.66
CA CYS A 91 0.34 -0.66 -0.27
C CYS A 91 -0.95 -1.50 -0.20
N ARG A 92 -1.14 -2.21 0.90
CA ARG A 92 -2.40 -2.89 1.19
C ARG A 92 -3.46 -1.86 1.62
N PRO A 93 -4.65 -1.77 0.98
CA PRO A 93 -5.66 -0.74 1.24
C PRO A 93 -6.05 -0.55 2.72
N THR A 94 -6.15 -1.63 3.49
CA THR A 94 -6.44 -1.62 4.93
C THR A 94 -5.42 -0.82 5.75
N LEU A 95 -4.20 -0.59 5.24
CA LEU A 95 -3.20 0.24 5.94
C LEU A 95 -3.65 1.70 6.09
N PHE A 96 -4.43 2.24 5.15
CA PHE A 96 -5.01 3.59 5.29
C PHE A 96 -5.98 3.66 6.46
N ILE A 97 -6.83 2.63 6.61
CA ILE A 97 -7.81 2.52 7.70
C ILE A 97 -7.09 2.29 9.03
N ARG A 98 -6.07 1.44 9.05
CA ARG A 98 -5.27 1.19 10.25
C ARG A 98 -4.51 2.43 10.71
N LEU A 99 -3.97 3.20 9.77
CA LEU A 99 -3.35 4.49 10.08
C LEU A 99 -4.37 5.44 10.71
N LEU A 100 -5.59 5.52 10.16
CA LEU A 100 -6.68 6.29 10.75
C LEU A 100 -6.97 5.86 12.19
N TYR A 101 -7.07 4.56 12.47
CA TYR A 101 -7.27 4.05 13.83
C TYR A 101 -6.10 4.39 14.76
N SER A 102 -4.86 4.23 14.31
CA SER A 102 -3.68 4.56 15.12
C SER A 102 -3.64 6.05 15.47
N LEU A 103 -3.93 6.93 14.52
CA LEU A 103 -3.96 8.37 14.76
C LEU A 103 -5.13 8.77 15.68
N SER A 104 -6.31 8.20 15.45
CA SER A 104 -7.50 8.47 16.28
C SER A 104 -7.30 7.97 17.71
N GLY A 105 -6.70 6.79 17.88
CA GLY A 105 -6.38 6.20 19.19
C GLY A 105 -5.35 7.04 19.95
N ALA A 106 -4.25 7.43 19.30
CA ALA A 106 -3.24 8.30 19.92
C ALA A 106 -3.83 9.65 20.36
N ALA A 107 -4.73 10.22 19.56
CA ALA A 107 -5.40 11.47 19.91
C ALA A 107 -6.46 11.32 21.01
N LEU A 108 -7.07 10.14 21.14
CA LEU A 108 -7.97 9.82 22.25
C LEU A 108 -7.18 9.64 23.55
N ASP A 109 -6.07 8.89 23.51
CA ASP A 109 -5.21 8.64 24.66
C ASP A 109 -4.68 9.94 25.26
N ALA A 110 -4.24 10.88 24.42
CA ALA A 110 -3.80 12.20 24.86
C ALA A 110 -4.92 12.97 25.59
N ARG A 111 -6.14 12.95 25.05
CA ARG A 111 -7.30 13.62 25.65
C ARG A 111 -7.71 12.99 26.98
N LEU A 112 -7.68 11.67 27.07
CA LEU A 112 -7.96 10.94 28.31
C LEU A 112 -6.92 11.26 29.39
N HIS A 113 -5.64 11.33 29.01
CA HIS A 113 -4.56 11.70 29.93
C HIS A 113 -4.73 13.12 30.47
N ASP A 114 -5.10 14.08 29.61
CA ASP A 114 -5.36 15.46 30.04
C ASP A 114 -6.57 15.55 30.96
N PHE A 115 -7.65 14.80 30.67
CA PHE A 115 -8.84 14.73 31.50
C PHE A 115 -8.53 14.19 32.91
N LEU A 116 -7.82 13.06 33.01
CA LEU A 116 -7.53 12.43 34.29
C LEU A 116 -6.63 13.28 35.19
N ASN A 117 -5.71 14.06 34.60
CA ASN A 117 -4.75 14.85 35.35
C ASN A 117 -5.20 16.30 35.63
N ASN A 118 -6.08 16.86 34.79
CA ASN A 118 -6.51 18.27 34.88
C ASN A 118 -8.02 18.44 35.16
N GLY A 119 -8.77 17.35 35.35
CA GLY A 119 -10.20 17.35 35.63
C GLY A 119 -10.53 17.61 37.11
N GLY A 120 -10.61 18.88 37.50
CA GLY A 120 -11.32 19.28 38.74
C GLY A 120 -12.84 19.08 38.64
N ASP A 121 -13.57 19.36 39.73
CA ASP A 121 -14.99 19.08 40.05
C ASP A 121 -16.08 19.49 39.00
N ASP A 122 -15.68 20.05 37.84
CA ASP A 122 -16.50 20.52 36.71
C ASP A 122 -16.20 19.77 35.37
N GLY A 123 -15.35 18.73 35.42
CA GLY A 123 -14.76 18.11 34.22
C GLY A 123 -15.65 17.11 33.46
N THR A 124 -16.60 16.45 34.12
CA THR A 124 -17.43 15.37 33.53
C THR A 124 -18.37 15.87 32.43
N ASP A 125 -18.89 17.09 32.53
CA ASP A 125 -19.80 17.66 31.53
C ASP A 125 -19.05 18.09 30.25
N ARG A 126 -17.78 18.51 30.40
CA ARG A 126 -16.93 18.94 29.27
C ARG A 126 -16.42 17.79 28.41
N LEU A 127 -15.99 16.67 29.01
CA LEU A 127 -15.53 15.49 28.25
C LEU A 127 -16.68 14.87 27.43
N SER A 128 -17.86 14.79 28.04
CA SER A 128 -19.09 14.31 27.39
C SER A 128 -19.43 15.17 26.17
N ALA A 129 -19.41 16.50 26.32
CA ALA A 129 -19.68 17.44 25.23
C ALA A 129 -18.62 17.41 24.12
N GLU A 130 -17.33 17.26 24.44
CA GLU A 130 -16.25 17.20 23.45
C GLU A 130 -16.23 15.86 22.67
N LEU A 131 -16.49 14.74 23.34
CA LEU A 131 -16.64 13.43 22.68
C LEU A 131 -17.89 13.37 21.79
N LEU A 132 -19.00 14.01 22.21
CA LEU A 132 -20.24 14.05 21.44
C LEU A 132 -20.19 15.05 20.27
N ARG A 133 -19.43 16.15 20.38
CA ARG A 133 -19.35 17.18 19.32
C ARG A 133 -18.27 16.93 18.27
N GLY A 134 -17.20 16.18 18.57
CA GLY A 134 -16.11 15.94 17.61
C GLY A 134 -15.36 17.21 17.14
N GLU A 135 -15.61 18.36 17.78
CA GLU A 135 -15.17 19.67 17.31
C GLU A 135 -13.82 20.07 17.91
N LYS A 136 -12.76 19.71 17.17
CA LYS A 136 -11.50 20.44 16.91
C LYS A 136 -10.41 19.43 16.54
N SER A 137 -10.59 18.77 15.39
CA SER A 137 -9.78 17.63 14.94
C SER A 137 -8.27 17.77 15.23
N MET A 138 -7.72 16.77 15.91
CA MET A 138 -6.63 15.91 15.42
C MET A 138 -7.18 14.48 15.50
N LEU A 139 -7.89 14.09 14.45
CA LEU A 139 -8.58 12.81 14.21
C LEU A 139 -9.49 12.25 15.32
N GLY A 140 -10.33 13.10 15.94
CA GLY A 140 -11.48 12.59 16.71
C GLY A 140 -12.59 12.12 15.77
N LEU A 141 -12.94 10.83 15.78
CA LEU A 141 -14.03 10.26 14.98
C LEU A 141 -15.34 10.26 15.75
N SER A 142 -16.42 10.72 15.12
CA SER A 142 -17.77 10.53 15.69
C SER A 142 -18.16 9.04 15.67
N ALA A 143 -19.10 8.65 16.55
CA ALA A 143 -19.61 7.26 16.58
C ALA A 143 -20.17 6.82 15.21
N ARG A 144 -20.85 7.74 14.50
CA ARG A 144 -21.33 7.49 13.14
C ARG A 144 -20.19 7.25 12.15
N GLN A 145 -19.15 8.08 12.19
CA GLN A 145 -17.98 7.90 11.33
C GLN A 145 -17.29 6.57 11.64
N LEU A 146 -17.12 6.22 12.91
CA LEU A 146 -16.50 4.96 13.30
C LEU A 146 -17.28 3.75 12.78
N GLY A 147 -18.61 3.76 12.85
CA GLY A 147 -19.45 2.72 12.25
C GLY A 147 -19.25 2.61 10.73
N LEU A 148 -19.20 3.74 10.01
CA LEU A 148 -18.95 3.74 8.56
C LEU A 148 -17.53 3.28 8.19
N VAL A 149 -16.53 3.66 9.00
CA VAL A 149 -15.14 3.19 8.81
C VAL A 149 -15.06 1.68 9.05
N ASP A 150 -15.77 1.13 10.05
CA ASP A 150 -15.79 -0.30 10.33
C ASP A 150 -16.45 -1.10 9.19
N GLU A 151 -17.58 -0.62 8.66
CA GLU A 151 -18.24 -1.20 7.49
C GLU A 151 -17.31 -1.20 6.26
N LEU A 152 -16.65 -0.06 5.99
CA LEU A 152 -15.67 0.05 4.92
C LEU A 152 -14.48 -0.90 5.16
N HIS A 153 -14.00 -1.01 6.39
CA HIS A 153 -12.91 -1.91 6.76
C HIS A 153 -13.25 -3.37 6.49
N GLY A 154 -14.44 -3.81 6.90
CA GLY A 154 -14.94 -5.16 6.64
C GLY A 154 -15.12 -5.43 5.15
N HIS A 155 -15.61 -4.46 4.37
CA HIS A 155 -15.67 -4.57 2.91
C HIS A 155 -14.27 -4.70 2.29
N THR A 156 -13.34 -3.81 2.62
CA THR A 156 -11.98 -3.81 2.07
C THR A 156 -11.22 -5.10 2.44
N LEU A 157 -11.37 -5.61 3.66
CA LEU A 157 -10.77 -6.89 4.08
C LEU A 157 -11.25 -8.07 3.23
N ARG A 158 -12.54 -8.11 2.89
CA ARG A 158 -13.10 -9.17 2.02
C ARG A 158 -12.51 -9.10 0.62
N GLU A 159 -12.43 -7.91 0.03
CA GLU A 159 -11.85 -7.73 -1.30
C GLU A 159 -10.35 -7.99 -1.32
N GLU A 160 -9.61 -7.60 -0.28
CA GLU A 160 -8.20 -7.99 -0.13
C GLU A 160 -8.04 -9.51 -0.05
N GLY A 161 -8.89 -10.19 0.72
CA GLY A 161 -8.90 -11.65 0.83
C GLY A 161 -9.17 -12.32 -0.51
N ARG A 162 -10.16 -11.82 -1.26
CA ARG A 162 -10.48 -12.29 -2.62
C ARG A 162 -9.30 -12.15 -3.57
N LEU A 163 -8.65 -10.97 -3.59
CA LEU A 163 -7.50 -10.72 -4.46
C LEU A 163 -6.28 -11.56 -4.06
N THR A 164 -6.02 -11.72 -2.76
CA THR A 164 -4.95 -12.60 -2.28
C THR A 164 -5.19 -14.06 -2.67
N ALA A 165 -6.43 -14.55 -2.56
CA ALA A 165 -6.77 -15.91 -3.01
C ALA A 165 -6.54 -16.07 -4.53
N LYS A 166 -6.96 -15.08 -5.33
CA LYS A 166 -6.73 -15.09 -6.78
C LYS A 166 -5.24 -15.12 -7.13
N MET A 167 -4.40 -14.34 -6.44
CA MET A 167 -2.95 -14.38 -6.64
C MET A 167 -2.34 -15.73 -6.27
N ALA A 168 -2.82 -16.40 -5.23
CA ALA A 168 -2.37 -17.74 -4.89
C ALA A 168 -2.66 -18.72 -6.05
N THR A 169 -3.85 -18.65 -6.66
CA THR A 169 -4.16 -19.43 -7.87
C THR A 169 -3.21 -19.13 -9.02
N VAL A 170 -2.90 -17.86 -9.31
CA VAL A 170 -1.91 -17.49 -10.35
C VAL A 170 -0.53 -18.12 -10.07
N GLN A 171 -0.12 -18.16 -8.80
CA GLN A 171 1.15 -18.76 -8.37
C GLN A 171 1.14 -20.29 -8.46
N GLU A 172 0.01 -20.95 -8.24
CA GLU A 172 -0.16 -22.39 -8.41
C GLU A 172 -0.16 -22.76 -9.90
N ASP A 173 -0.96 -22.06 -10.71
CA ASP A 173 -1.13 -22.34 -12.15
C ASP A 173 0.18 -22.18 -12.94
N VAL A 174 1.01 -21.19 -12.59
CA VAL A 174 2.33 -21.01 -13.24
C VAL A 174 3.31 -22.14 -12.88
N ALA A 175 3.18 -22.73 -11.69
CA ALA A 175 4.03 -23.81 -11.21
C ALA A 175 3.58 -25.19 -11.73
N ASP A 176 2.29 -25.38 -11.99
CA ASP A 176 1.71 -26.66 -12.40
C ASP A 176 2.36 -27.23 -13.66
N ARG A 177 2.61 -26.40 -14.68
CA ARG A 177 3.21 -26.87 -15.94
C ARG A 177 4.64 -27.41 -15.77
N PRO A 178 5.57 -26.67 -15.13
CA PRO A 178 6.89 -27.20 -14.76
C PRO A 178 6.83 -28.44 -13.85
N LEU A 179 5.96 -28.44 -12.83
CA LEU A 179 5.83 -29.55 -11.89
C LEU A 179 5.32 -30.84 -12.57
N LEU A 180 4.34 -30.73 -13.47
CA LEU A 180 3.85 -31.85 -14.27
C LEU A 180 4.95 -32.44 -15.17
N SER A 181 5.78 -31.58 -15.77
CA SER A 181 6.94 -32.00 -16.57
C SER A 181 7.94 -32.79 -15.71
N ALA A 182 8.32 -32.24 -14.56
CA ALA A 182 9.22 -32.89 -13.61
C ALA A 182 8.68 -34.24 -13.10
N ALA A 183 7.38 -34.32 -12.78
CA ALA A 183 6.73 -35.54 -12.33
C ALA A 183 6.69 -36.63 -13.41
N ARG A 184 6.47 -36.27 -14.68
CA ARG A 184 6.52 -37.19 -15.82
C ARG A 184 7.92 -37.77 -16.02
N VAL A 185 8.95 -36.92 -15.90
CA VAL A 185 10.36 -37.35 -15.95
C VAL A 185 10.66 -38.33 -14.83
N HIS A 186 10.28 -38.01 -13.59
CA HIS A 186 10.50 -38.90 -12.44
C HIS A 186 9.82 -40.26 -12.60
N ARG A 187 8.56 -40.28 -13.06
CA ARG A 187 7.82 -41.53 -13.33
C ARG A 187 8.51 -42.39 -14.39
N LYS A 188 9.02 -41.77 -15.46
CA LYS A 188 9.68 -42.47 -16.57
C LYS A 188 11.05 -43.04 -16.17
N ILE A 189 11.77 -42.38 -15.26
CA ILE A 189 13.02 -42.88 -14.65
C ILE A 189 12.76 -44.07 -13.73
N THR A 190 11.70 -43.99 -12.91
CA THR A 190 11.35 -45.03 -11.93
C THR A 190 10.63 -46.24 -12.57
N SER A 191 10.03 -46.09 -13.75
CA SER A 191 9.52 -47.19 -14.57
C SER A 191 10.62 -47.80 -15.44
N SER A 192 11.37 -48.74 -14.87
CA SER A 192 12.54 -49.38 -15.48
C SER A 192 12.24 -50.16 -16.78
N SER A 193 12.68 -49.63 -17.93
CA SER A 193 13.14 -50.44 -19.08
C SER A 193 14.20 -49.69 -19.91
N ALA A 194 15.17 -50.42 -20.49
CA ALA A 194 16.22 -49.84 -21.34
C ALA A 194 15.68 -49.11 -22.59
N ALA A 195 14.50 -49.52 -23.09
CA ALA A 195 13.81 -48.84 -24.18
C ALA A 195 13.23 -47.47 -23.76
N ALA A 196 12.81 -47.33 -22.50
CA ALA A 196 12.31 -46.07 -21.96
C ALA A 196 13.42 -45.01 -21.79
N ALA A 197 14.67 -45.44 -21.53
CA ALA A 197 15.85 -44.58 -21.43
C ALA A 197 16.31 -44.02 -22.80
N ALA A 198 16.27 -44.83 -23.86
CA ALA A 198 16.58 -44.38 -25.23
C ALA A 198 15.49 -43.42 -25.78
N ALA A 199 14.21 -43.74 -25.53
CA ALA A 199 13.10 -42.84 -25.83
C ALA A 199 13.07 -41.58 -24.93
N TYR A 200 13.81 -41.56 -23.82
CA TYR A 200 13.99 -40.41 -22.95
C TYR A 200 15.09 -39.49 -23.48
N ALA A 201 16.24 -40.00 -23.94
CA ALA A 201 17.29 -39.18 -24.58
C ALA A 201 16.79 -38.49 -25.87
N ALA A 202 15.86 -39.11 -26.60
CA ALA A 202 15.20 -38.49 -27.75
C ALA A 202 14.12 -37.47 -27.35
N SER A 203 13.55 -37.56 -26.15
CA SER A 203 12.51 -36.64 -25.64
C SER A 203 13.04 -35.61 -24.63
N SER A 204 14.29 -35.70 -24.20
CA SER A 204 14.94 -34.77 -23.26
C SER A 204 15.33 -33.44 -23.91
N SER A 205 15.05 -33.26 -25.20
CA SER A 205 14.95 -31.95 -25.84
C SER A 205 13.58 -31.28 -25.59
N SER A 206 12.63 -32.00 -25.00
CA SER A 206 11.25 -31.58 -24.70
C SER A 206 10.99 -31.62 -23.19
N TRP A 207 11.92 -31.08 -22.38
CA TRP A 207 11.63 -30.76 -20.98
C TRP A 207 10.68 -29.58 -20.96
N GLY A 208 9.37 -29.83 -21.04
CA GLY A 208 8.35 -28.79 -21.18
C GLY A 208 8.73 -27.83 -22.30
N ASN A 209 8.54 -28.25 -23.56
CA ASN A 209 8.79 -27.47 -24.78
C ASN A 209 8.92 -25.97 -24.47
N ASP A 210 10.08 -25.33 -24.65
CA ASP A 210 10.34 -23.96 -24.12
C ASP A 210 9.18 -22.96 -24.36
N GLY A 211 8.40 -23.17 -25.43
CA GLY A 211 7.15 -22.47 -25.70
C GLY A 211 6.02 -22.62 -24.65
N ASP A 212 5.86 -23.79 -24.01
CA ASP A 212 4.87 -24.05 -22.94
C ASP A 212 5.23 -23.31 -21.65
N VAL A 213 6.51 -23.24 -21.31
CA VAL A 213 7.04 -22.46 -20.17
C VAL A 213 6.93 -20.97 -20.46
N ALA A 214 7.34 -20.53 -21.65
CA ALA A 214 7.19 -19.13 -22.06
C ALA A 214 5.71 -18.69 -22.10
N ALA A 215 4.81 -19.55 -22.56
CA ALA A 215 3.37 -19.28 -22.53
C ALA A 215 2.81 -19.21 -21.10
N ALA A 216 3.30 -20.05 -20.18
CA ALA A 216 2.91 -20.00 -18.77
C ALA A 216 3.38 -18.71 -18.10
N ILE A 217 4.62 -18.30 -18.34
CA ILE A 217 5.18 -17.02 -17.86
C ILE A 217 4.35 -15.85 -18.40
N LYS A 218 4.02 -15.87 -19.69
CA LYS A 218 3.19 -14.84 -20.31
C LYS A 218 1.79 -14.76 -19.70
N SER A 219 1.10 -15.89 -19.53
CA SER A 219 -0.23 -15.94 -18.88
C SER A 219 -0.17 -15.37 -17.47
N CYS A 220 0.82 -15.81 -16.68
CA CYS A 220 1.06 -15.31 -15.33
C CYS A 220 1.27 -13.79 -15.32
N ALA A 221 2.06 -13.26 -16.27
CA ALA A 221 2.29 -11.82 -16.38
C ALA A 221 1.01 -11.03 -16.70
N GLU A 222 0.16 -11.54 -17.60
CA GLU A 222 -1.13 -10.94 -17.95
C GLU A 222 -2.12 -10.97 -16.76
N GLU A 223 -2.15 -12.07 -16.01
CA GLU A 223 -2.99 -12.21 -14.82
C GLU A 223 -2.52 -11.30 -13.66
N MET A 224 -1.21 -11.19 -13.45
CA MET A 224 -0.63 -10.24 -12.50
C MET A 224 -0.94 -8.79 -12.89
N ALA A 225 -0.91 -8.45 -14.18
CA ALA A 225 -1.35 -7.13 -14.66
C ALA A 225 -2.83 -6.87 -14.33
N GLY A 226 -3.71 -7.86 -14.50
CA GLY A 226 -5.12 -7.77 -14.09
C GLY A 226 -5.30 -7.56 -12.57
N LEU A 227 -4.55 -8.32 -11.77
CA LEU A 227 -4.55 -8.19 -10.30
C LEU A 227 -4.08 -6.82 -9.83
N LEU A 228 -3.05 -6.26 -10.47
CA LEU A 228 -2.56 -4.91 -10.19
C LEU A 228 -3.67 -3.88 -10.34
N VAL A 229 -4.41 -3.96 -11.45
CA VAL A 229 -5.49 -3.03 -11.79
C VAL A 229 -6.66 -3.18 -10.83
N GLU A 230 -7.06 -4.40 -10.47
CA GLU A 230 -8.09 -4.62 -9.45
C GLU A 230 -7.66 -4.09 -8.07
N ALA A 231 -6.40 -4.31 -7.68
CA ALA A 231 -5.86 -3.82 -6.42
C ALA A 231 -5.79 -2.28 -6.38
N ASP A 232 -5.41 -1.63 -7.49
CA ASP A 232 -5.40 -0.17 -7.58
C ASP A 232 -6.80 0.44 -7.52
N ARG A 233 -7.79 -0.20 -8.16
CA ARG A 233 -9.20 0.19 -8.01
C ARG A 233 -9.64 0.11 -6.54
N LEU A 234 -9.28 -0.96 -5.84
CA LEU A 234 -9.61 -1.11 -4.42
C LEU A 234 -8.93 -0.04 -3.54
N ARG A 235 -7.66 0.30 -3.82
CA ARG A 235 -6.93 1.39 -3.13
C ARG A 235 -7.64 2.72 -3.31
N VAL A 236 -7.93 3.10 -4.56
CA VAL A 236 -8.57 4.37 -4.89
C VAL A 236 -9.97 4.43 -4.31
N ALA A 237 -10.77 3.36 -4.45
CA ALA A 237 -12.12 3.31 -3.89
C ALA A 237 -12.12 3.43 -2.36
N THR A 238 -11.20 2.74 -1.67
CA THR A 238 -11.06 2.84 -0.21
C THR A 238 -10.64 4.25 0.22
N ALA A 239 -9.66 4.83 -0.47
CA ALA A 239 -9.19 6.19 -0.20
C ALA A 239 -10.30 7.22 -0.44
N ARG A 240 -11.03 7.14 -1.55
CA ARG A 240 -12.17 8.02 -1.85
C ARG A 240 -13.24 7.93 -0.77
N ALA A 241 -13.71 6.73 -0.46
CA ALA A 241 -14.75 6.53 0.56
C ALA A 241 -14.35 7.14 1.91
N LEU A 242 -13.11 6.91 2.36
CA LEU A 242 -12.61 7.55 3.58
C LEU A 242 -12.59 9.08 3.46
N LEU A 243 -11.92 9.61 2.43
CA LEU A 243 -11.53 11.02 2.39
C LEU A 243 -12.68 11.96 1.99
N THR A 244 -13.63 11.50 1.20
CA THR A 244 -14.69 12.35 0.64
C THR A 244 -16.08 12.01 1.14
N GLU A 245 -16.32 10.78 1.61
CA GLU A 245 -17.66 10.31 2.02
C GLU A 245 -17.82 10.15 3.52
N ILE A 246 -16.77 9.71 4.23
CA ILE A 246 -16.82 9.42 5.67
C ILE A 246 -16.23 10.55 6.52
N LEU A 247 -15.01 10.98 6.19
CA LEU A 247 -14.29 11.98 6.98
C LEU A 247 -14.74 13.40 6.65
N GLY A 248 -14.69 14.27 7.66
CA GLY A 248 -14.74 15.71 7.46
C GLY A 248 -13.45 16.19 6.78
N PRO A 249 -13.47 17.34 6.09
CA PRO A 249 -12.34 17.79 5.27
C PRO A 249 -11.06 18.02 6.09
N LYS A 250 -11.17 18.51 7.33
CA LYS A 250 -10.02 18.64 8.24
C LYS A 250 -9.41 17.28 8.61
N GLN A 251 -10.24 16.30 8.98
CA GLN A 251 -9.79 14.93 9.29
C GLN A 251 -9.12 14.27 8.06
N ALA A 252 -9.69 14.48 6.87
CA ALA A 252 -9.13 13.96 5.62
C ALA A 252 -7.75 14.56 5.31
N VAL A 253 -7.56 15.88 5.51
CA VAL A 253 -6.25 16.52 5.36
C VAL A 253 -5.24 15.98 6.39
N GLU A 254 -5.63 15.82 7.65
CA GLU A 254 -4.76 15.24 8.70
C GLU A 254 -4.32 13.81 8.35
N LEU A 255 -5.26 12.97 7.88
CA LEU A 255 -4.95 11.61 7.44
C LEU A 255 -4.01 11.61 6.23
N LEU A 256 -4.24 12.46 5.23
CA LEU A 256 -3.39 12.59 4.04
C LEU A 256 -1.97 13.04 4.39
N VAL A 257 -1.83 14.03 5.28
CA VAL A 257 -0.53 14.49 5.78
C VAL A 257 0.21 13.34 6.44
N ALA A 258 -0.43 12.64 7.37
CA ALA A 258 0.20 11.52 8.08
C ALA A 258 0.57 10.37 7.12
N ALA A 259 -0.31 10.03 6.17
CA ALA A 259 -0.05 8.99 5.19
C ALA A 259 1.14 9.32 4.29
N LYS A 260 1.25 10.58 3.82
CA LYS A 260 2.38 11.03 2.99
C LYS A 260 3.68 11.10 3.78
N GLN A 261 3.64 11.61 5.02
CA GLN A 261 4.80 11.62 5.90
C GLN A 261 5.32 10.21 6.16
N LEU A 262 4.42 9.24 6.41
CA LEU A 262 4.79 7.84 6.58
C LEU A 262 5.42 7.26 5.31
N HIS A 263 4.78 7.43 4.16
CA HIS A 263 5.28 6.94 2.87
C HIS A 263 6.66 7.52 2.54
N LEU A 264 6.82 8.84 2.62
CA LEU A 264 8.08 9.52 2.30
C LEU A 264 9.19 9.19 3.29
N SER A 265 8.87 9.07 4.58
CA SER A 265 9.82 8.62 5.60
C SER A 265 10.32 7.21 5.32
N ILE A 266 9.40 6.27 5.05
CA ILE A 266 9.76 4.89 4.69
C ILE A 266 10.66 4.89 3.45
N HIS A 267 10.26 5.60 2.39
CA HIS A 267 11.01 5.69 1.14
C HIS A 267 12.45 6.20 1.33
N LYS A 268 12.61 7.28 2.12
CA LYS A 268 13.92 7.87 2.39
C LYS A 268 14.77 6.95 3.27
N SER A 269 14.21 6.42 4.35
CA SER A 269 14.92 5.55 5.29
C SER A 269 15.32 4.22 4.67
N SER A 270 14.47 3.65 3.80
CA SER A 270 14.77 2.39 3.12
C SER A 270 15.89 2.53 2.10
N LYS A 271 15.89 3.62 1.31
CA LYS A 271 17.00 3.95 0.40
C LYS A 271 18.32 4.18 1.14
N GLN A 272 18.29 4.88 2.27
CA GLN A 272 19.47 5.08 3.11
C GLN A 272 20.02 3.73 3.59
N ARG A 273 19.16 2.86 4.11
CA ARG A 273 19.53 1.52 4.58
C ARG A 273 20.21 0.70 3.49
N ASP A 274 19.66 0.69 2.28
CA ASP A 274 20.25 -0.09 1.18
C ASP A 274 21.63 0.48 0.77
N THR A 275 21.80 1.80 0.81
CA THR A 275 23.10 2.47 0.59
C THR A 275 24.12 2.06 1.65
N ASP A 276 23.72 2.08 2.94
CA ASP A 276 24.59 1.72 4.06
C ASP A 276 25.03 0.25 3.98
N LEU A 277 24.15 -0.66 3.56
CA LEU A 277 24.49 -2.08 3.34
C LEU A 277 25.44 -2.28 2.16
N CYS A 278 25.30 -1.50 1.09
CA CYS A 278 26.21 -1.56 -0.06
C CYS A 278 27.60 -1.00 0.28
N CYS A 279 27.66 0.05 1.09
CA CYS A 279 28.92 0.70 1.48
C CYS A 279 29.58 0.04 2.71
N GLY A 280 28.83 -0.66 3.56
CA GLY A 280 29.31 -1.31 4.78
C GLY A 280 30.05 -2.64 4.60
N GLY A 281 30.16 -3.14 3.36
CA GLY A 281 30.91 -4.37 3.03
C GLY A 281 32.44 -4.21 2.98
N GLY A 282 32.97 -3.00 3.20
CA GLY A 282 34.41 -2.69 3.13
C GLY A 282 34.90 -1.98 4.38
N GLY A 283 34.83 -2.63 5.54
CA GLY A 283 35.26 -2.00 6.79
C GLY A 283 35.27 -2.96 7.96
N GLY A 284 36.03 -4.06 7.84
CA GLY A 284 36.45 -4.78 9.04
C GLY A 284 37.37 -3.88 9.85
N ASN A 285 36.84 -3.23 10.88
CA ASN A 285 37.61 -2.92 12.07
C ASN A 285 36.83 -3.41 13.29
N VAL A 286 37.15 -4.65 13.68
CA VAL A 286 37.01 -5.11 15.05
C VAL A 286 38.02 -4.31 15.86
N ASP A 287 37.57 -3.26 16.53
CA ASP A 287 38.24 -2.74 17.71
C ASP A 287 37.16 -2.29 18.69
N GLY A 288 37.26 -2.86 19.90
CA GLY A 288 36.19 -2.91 20.86
C GLY A 288 36.08 -1.72 21.82
N ALA A 289 34.96 -1.73 22.52
CA ALA A 289 34.72 -1.31 23.90
C ALA A 289 33.32 -1.87 24.19
N VAL A 290 33.08 -2.89 25.02
CA VAL A 290 33.45 -3.15 26.42
C VAL A 290 33.08 -1.98 27.34
N PHE A 291 31.97 -2.24 28.05
CA PHE A 291 31.22 -1.49 29.08
C PHE A 291 30.38 -0.30 28.65
#